data_AF-A0ABC8V2G3-F1
#
_entry.id   AF-A0ABC8V2G3-F1
#
_cell.length_a   1.000
_cell.length_b   1.000
_cell.length_c   1.000
_cell.angle_alpha   90.00
_cell.angle_beta   90.00
_cell.angle_gamma   90.00
#
_symmetry.space_group_name_H-M   'P 1'
#
loop_
_entity.id
_entity.type
_entity.pdbx_description
1 polymer ?
#
loop_
_entity_poly.entity_id
_entity_poly.type
_entity_poly.pdbx_seq_one_letter_code
_entity_poly.pdbx_strand_id
1 'polypeptide(L)'
;MDQAKTLAKALLKNSNNPTLAWQLFKRSVPTPSSSDHFRQSIPLITRMLLRAKMFTEIDTLHRILLSQPFETYHQSLLTVVHILAKSGHLDKAVSQFQSFRTQYPDKPPSIGLYNSLIESSLRGNSAVYISWLYEDLIFAGRCSRNLLLQSFD
;
A
#
# COMPACT_ATOMS: atom_id res chain seq x y z
N MET A 1 -1.10 -24.14 -14.64
CA MET A 1 -0.23 -22.96 -14.86
C MET A 1 -0.99 -21.77 -15.48
N ASP A 2 -2.29 -21.57 -15.18
CA ASP A 2 -3.14 -20.62 -15.94
C ASP A 2 -3.97 -19.62 -15.13
N GLN A 3 -4.32 -19.87 -13.86
CA GLN A 3 -5.19 -18.96 -13.06
C GLN A 3 -4.59 -17.54 -12.85
N ALA A 4 -3.26 -17.47 -12.92
CA ALA A 4 -2.40 -16.29 -12.76
C ALA A 4 -2.66 -15.16 -13.75
N LYS A 5 -2.59 -15.49 -15.04
CA LYS A 5 -2.94 -14.58 -16.14
C LYS A 5 -4.43 -14.27 -16.06
N THR A 6 -5.25 -15.11 -15.42
CA THR A 6 -6.69 -14.94 -15.34
C THR A 6 -7.12 -13.83 -14.41
N LEU A 7 -6.52 -13.64 -13.21
CA LEU A 7 -7.02 -12.60 -12.29
C LEU A 7 -6.76 -11.19 -12.83
N ALA A 8 -5.50 -10.83 -13.11
CA ALA A 8 -5.20 -9.51 -13.66
C ALA A 8 -5.93 -9.25 -14.99
N LYS A 9 -6.03 -10.25 -15.88
CA LYS A 9 -6.85 -10.13 -17.11
C LYS A 9 -8.34 -9.99 -16.80
N ALA A 10 -8.88 -10.71 -15.82
CA ALA A 10 -10.28 -10.60 -15.42
C ALA A 10 -10.57 -9.21 -14.85
N LEU A 11 -9.67 -8.65 -14.04
CA LEU A 11 -9.80 -7.28 -13.56
C LEU A 11 -9.75 -6.27 -14.71
N LEU A 12 -8.83 -6.44 -15.67
CA LEU A 12 -8.76 -5.57 -16.85
C LEU A 12 -10.03 -5.66 -17.71
N LYS A 13 -10.56 -6.88 -17.94
CA LYS A 13 -11.82 -7.10 -18.65
C LYS A 13 -13.02 -6.46 -17.95
N ASN A 14 -12.97 -6.35 -16.62
CA ASN A 14 -14.01 -5.73 -15.80
C ASN A 14 -13.63 -4.32 -15.33
N SER A 15 -12.72 -3.64 -16.04
CA SER A 15 -12.25 -2.30 -15.66
C SER A 15 -13.38 -1.25 -15.62
N ASN A 16 -14.41 -1.43 -16.45
CA ASN A 16 -15.60 -0.58 -16.48
C ASN A 16 -16.64 -0.94 -15.40
N ASN A 17 -16.45 -2.04 -14.67
CA ASN A 17 -17.32 -2.46 -13.57
C ASN A 17 -16.48 -2.70 -12.30
N PRO A 18 -16.06 -1.62 -11.61
CA PRO A 18 -15.15 -1.71 -10.47
C PRO A 18 -15.73 -2.51 -9.30
N THR A 19 -17.06 -2.51 -9.12
CA THR A 19 -17.75 -3.33 -8.12
C THR A 19 -17.58 -4.81 -8.40
N LEU A 20 -17.82 -5.26 -9.64
CA LEU A 20 -17.63 -6.65 -10.02
C LEU A 20 -16.16 -7.07 -9.93
N ALA A 21 -15.26 -6.22 -10.41
CA ALA A 21 -13.82 -6.46 -10.31
C ALA A 21 -13.38 -6.63 -8.84
N TRP A 22 -13.91 -5.82 -7.92
CA TRP A 22 -13.66 -5.97 -6.49
C TRP A 22 -14.16 -7.29 -5.92
N GLN A 23 -15.37 -7.73 -6.30
CA GLN A 23 -15.88 -9.03 -5.86
C GLN A 23 -15.02 -10.20 -6.36
N LEU A 24 -14.58 -10.15 -7.63
CA LEU A 24 -13.67 -11.16 -8.20
C LEU A 24 -12.33 -11.18 -7.47
N PHE A 25 -11.78 -10.00 -7.17
CA PHE A 25 -10.56 -9.87 -6.41
C PHE A 25 -10.68 -10.49 -5.01
N LYS A 26 -11.75 -10.18 -4.25
CA LYS A 26 -11.99 -10.74 -2.92
C LYS A 26 -12.10 -12.27 -2.92
N ARG A 27 -12.72 -12.86 -3.94
CA ARG A 27 -12.83 -14.32 -4.09
C ARG A 27 -11.49 -14.98 -4.38
N SER A 28 -10.52 -14.20 -4.83
CA SER A 28 -9.17 -14.65 -5.18
C SER A 28 -8.16 -14.39 -4.06
N VAL A 29 -8.61 -13.96 -2.87
CA VAL A 29 -7.74 -13.81 -1.70
C VAL A 29 -7.13 -15.18 -1.39
N PRO A 30 -5.80 -15.31 -1.47
CA PRO A 30 -5.15 -16.59 -1.41
C PRO A 30 -5.19 -17.18 0.00
N THR A 31 -5.37 -18.49 0.07
CA THR A 31 -4.86 -19.32 1.17
C THR A 31 -3.33 -19.37 1.08
N PRO A 32 -2.60 -19.68 2.16
CA PRO A 32 -1.15 -19.40 2.31
C PRO A 32 -0.18 -19.94 1.23
N SER A 33 -0.64 -20.67 0.21
CA SER A 33 0.17 -21.31 -0.84
C SER A 33 0.11 -20.70 -2.24
N SER A 34 -0.67 -19.62 -2.51
CA SER A 34 -0.89 -19.11 -3.89
C SER A 34 -0.75 -17.57 -4.05
N SER A 35 0.37 -16.99 -3.61
CA SER A 35 0.45 -15.54 -3.30
C SER A 35 0.86 -14.58 -4.44
N ASP A 36 1.67 -14.99 -5.42
CA ASP A 36 2.33 -14.02 -6.31
C ASP A 36 1.39 -13.29 -7.28
N HIS A 37 0.37 -13.96 -7.80
CA HIS A 37 -0.54 -13.36 -8.77
C HIS A 37 -1.54 -12.39 -8.14
N PHE A 38 -1.96 -12.70 -6.92
CA PHE A 38 -2.78 -11.78 -6.13
C PHE A 38 -2.00 -10.48 -5.88
N ARG A 39 -0.72 -10.56 -5.47
CA ARG A 39 0.16 -9.40 -5.27
C ARG A 39 0.32 -8.55 -6.53
N GLN A 40 0.54 -9.18 -7.68
CA GLN A 40 0.66 -8.48 -8.97
C GLN A 40 -0.62 -7.72 -9.37
N SER A 41 -1.79 -8.15 -8.87
CA SER A 41 -3.06 -7.49 -9.15
C SER A 41 -3.37 -6.29 -8.23
N ILE A 42 -2.64 -6.14 -7.12
CA ILE A 42 -2.83 -5.06 -6.12
C ILE A 42 -2.75 -3.66 -6.74
N PRO A 43 -1.74 -3.30 -7.54
CA PRO A 43 -1.65 -1.96 -8.12
C PRO A 43 -2.84 -1.68 -9.05
N LEU A 44 -3.27 -2.70 -9.80
CA LEU A 44 -4.38 -2.58 -10.74
C LEU A 44 -5.71 -2.36 -10.00
N ILE A 45 -6.05 -3.22 -9.03
CA ILE A 45 -7.30 -3.08 -8.29
C ILE A 45 -7.32 -1.77 -7.50
N THR A 46 -6.20 -1.37 -6.90
CA THR A 46 -6.09 -0.10 -6.15
C THR A 46 -6.45 1.08 -7.04
N ARG A 47 -5.86 1.16 -8.24
CA ARG A 47 -6.16 2.24 -9.21
C ARG A 47 -7.60 2.21 -9.70
N MET A 48 -8.18 1.02 -9.90
CA MET A 48 -9.58 0.87 -10.29
C MET A 48 -10.54 1.39 -9.20
N LEU A 49 -10.34 0.94 -7.96
CA LEU A 49 -11.14 1.39 -6.82
C LEU A 49 -11.02 2.91 -6.62
N LEU A 50 -9.80 3.44 -6.80
CA LEU A 50 -9.55 4.87 -6.66
C LEU A 50 -10.28 5.70 -7.72
N ARG A 51 -10.19 5.30 -8.99
CA ARG A 51 -10.93 5.96 -10.10
C ARG A 51 -12.43 5.91 -9.88
N ALA A 52 -12.93 4.82 -9.30
CA ALA A 52 -14.33 4.62 -8.95
C ALA A 52 -14.75 5.30 -7.64
N LYS A 53 -13.82 5.99 -6.94
CA LYS A 53 -14.05 6.59 -5.61
C LYS A 53 -14.57 5.60 -4.56
N MET A 54 -14.22 4.32 -4.70
CA MET A 54 -14.60 3.22 -3.81
C MET A 54 -13.65 3.13 -2.61
N PHE A 55 -13.67 4.18 -1.78
CA PHE A 55 -12.71 4.35 -0.69
C PHE A 55 -12.87 3.33 0.44
N THR A 56 -14.10 2.90 0.72
CA THR A 56 -14.41 1.85 1.70
C THR A 56 -13.77 0.51 1.33
N GLU A 57 -13.68 0.22 0.03
CA GLU A 57 -13.07 -0.96 -0.52
C GLU A 57 -11.55 -0.88 -0.48
N ILE A 58 -10.97 0.32 -0.64
CA ILE A 58 -9.53 0.56 -0.43
C ILE A 58 -9.16 0.31 1.04
N ASP A 59 -9.97 0.79 1.99
CA ASP A 59 -9.74 0.55 3.41
C ASP A 59 -9.88 -0.94 3.74
N THR A 60 -10.79 -1.65 3.06
CA THR A 60 -10.94 -3.10 3.17
C THR A 60 -9.76 -3.85 2.54
N LEU A 61 -9.24 -3.40 1.41
CA LEU A 61 -8.03 -3.95 0.77
C LEU A 61 -6.83 -3.86 1.72
N HIS A 62 -6.66 -2.71 2.38
CA HIS A 62 -5.60 -2.51 3.36
C HIS A 62 -5.73 -3.51 4.51
N ARG A 63 -6.92 -3.67 5.09
CA ARG A 63 -7.16 -4.66 6.16
C ARG A 63 -6.90 -6.10 5.72
N ILE A 64 -7.32 -6.47 4.50
CA ILE A 64 -7.04 -7.80 3.94
C ILE A 64 -5.54 -8.02 3.87
N LEU A 65 -4.77 -7.03 3.40
CA LEU A 65 -3.33 -7.15 3.27
C LEU A 65 -2.61 -7.18 4.63
N LEU A 66 -3.09 -6.42 5.62
CA LEU A 66 -2.57 -6.45 7.00
C LEU A 66 -2.83 -7.79 7.70
N SER A 67 -3.86 -8.53 7.30
CA SER A 67 -4.14 -9.87 7.84
C SER A 67 -3.32 -10.97 7.17
N GLN A 68 -2.49 -10.66 6.16
CA GLN A 68 -1.65 -11.64 5.48
C GLN A 68 -0.25 -11.72 6.10
N PRO A 69 0.52 -12.80 5.82
CA PRO A 69 1.91 -12.91 6.25
C PRO A 69 2.76 -11.71 5.78
N PHE A 70 3.42 -11.04 6.73
CA PHE A 70 4.21 -9.83 6.48
C PHE A 70 5.26 -10.04 5.37
N GLU A 71 6.05 -11.10 5.46
CA GLU A 71 7.16 -11.40 4.54
C GLU A 71 6.72 -11.45 3.08
N THR A 72 5.46 -11.80 2.84
CA THR A 72 4.88 -11.90 1.50
C THR A 72 4.18 -10.61 1.03
N TYR A 73 3.51 -9.88 1.94
CA TYR A 73 2.58 -8.81 1.56
C TYR A 73 2.98 -7.39 1.95
N HIS A 74 4.07 -7.20 2.70
CA HIS A 74 4.50 -5.86 3.11
C HIS A 74 4.70 -4.92 1.90
N GLN A 75 5.35 -5.37 0.82
CA GLN A 75 5.50 -4.56 -0.39
C GLN A 75 4.15 -4.20 -1.04
N SER A 76 3.16 -5.09 -0.97
CA SER A 76 1.81 -4.82 -1.48
C SER A 76 1.12 -3.72 -0.66
N LEU A 77 1.24 -3.76 0.67
CA LEU A 77 0.73 -2.70 1.57
C LEU A 77 1.34 -1.34 1.23
N LEU A 78 2.67 -1.29 1.14
CA LEU A 78 3.40 -0.06 0.82
C LEU A 78 3.09 0.45 -0.59
N THR A 79 2.81 -0.47 -1.54
CA THR A 79 2.38 -0.10 -2.89
C THR A 79 1.01 0.60 -2.89
N VAL A 80 0.07 0.14 -2.07
CA VAL A 80 -1.24 0.82 -1.92
C VAL A 80 -1.05 2.24 -1.38
N VAL A 81 -0.26 2.39 -0.30
CA VAL A 81 0.08 3.69 0.29
C VAL A 81 0.69 4.63 -0.75
N HIS A 82 1.66 4.14 -1.52
CA HIS A 82 2.33 4.93 -2.56
C HIS A 82 1.38 5.39 -3.66
N ILE A 83 0.47 4.51 -4.11
CA ILE A 83 -0.55 4.86 -5.12
C ILE A 83 -1.50 5.94 -4.59
N LEU A 84 -1.94 5.83 -3.33
CA LEU A 84 -2.82 6.82 -2.70
C LEU A 84 -2.15 8.19 -2.63
N ALA A 85 -0.90 8.25 -2.14
CA ALA A 85 -0.13 9.47 -2.03
C ALA A 85 0.06 10.15 -3.39
N LYS A 86 0.53 9.40 -4.40
CA LYS A 86 0.74 9.92 -5.76
C LYS A 86 -0.53 10.37 -6.46
N SER A 87 -1.69 9.89 -6.03
CA SER A 87 -2.98 10.26 -6.60
C SER A 87 -3.67 11.40 -5.83
N GLY A 88 -2.98 12.03 -4.86
CA GLY A 88 -3.51 13.16 -4.09
C GLY A 88 -4.39 12.78 -2.91
N HIS A 89 -4.46 11.49 -2.53
CA HIS A 89 -5.24 11.03 -1.38
C HIS A 89 -4.37 10.89 -0.14
N LEU A 90 -3.76 12.01 0.27
CA LEU A 90 -2.74 12.06 1.32
C LEU A 90 -3.24 11.51 2.66
N ASP A 91 -4.40 11.96 3.14
CA ASP A 91 -4.95 11.56 4.44
C ASP A 91 -5.09 10.03 4.55
N LYS A 92 -5.56 9.40 3.47
CA LYS A 92 -5.69 7.93 3.40
C LYS A 92 -4.33 7.24 3.31
N ALA A 93 -3.41 7.79 2.53
CA ALA A 93 -2.06 7.24 2.43
C ALA A 93 -1.37 7.25 3.81
N VAL A 94 -1.42 8.37 4.52
CA VAL A 94 -0.81 8.52 5.85
C VAL A 94 -1.53 7.67 6.89
N SER A 95 -2.85 7.63 6.90
CA SER A 95 -3.62 6.76 7.81
C SER A 95 -3.27 5.28 7.64
N GLN A 96 -3.17 4.80 6.40
CA GLN A 96 -2.76 3.42 6.12
C GLN A 96 -1.29 3.16 6.46
N PHE A 97 -0.42 4.14 6.21
CA PHE A 97 0.99 4.05 6.61
C PHE A 97 1.14 3.97 8.13
N GLN A 98 0.42 4.81 8.88
CA GLN A 98 0.38 4.78 10.35
C GLN A 98 -0.10 3.41 10.85
N SER A 99 -1.20 2.89 10.30
CA SER A 99 -1.70 1.55 10.66
C SER A 99 -0.66 0.46 10.42
N PHE A 100 0.06 0.53 9.30
CA PHE A 100 1.18 -0.39 9.01
C PHE A 100 2.29 -0.26 10.07
N ARG A 101 2.70 0.97 10.41
CA ARG A 101 3.77 1.24 11.38
C ARG A 101 3.38 0.82 12.80
N THR A 102 2.11 0.94 13.17
CA THR A 102 1.60 0.44 14.45
C THR A 102 1.67 -1.08 14.54
N GLN A 103 1.34 -1.80 13.46
CA GLN A 103 1.37 -3.26 13.46
C GLN A 103 2.80 -3.82 13.34
N TYR A 104 3.69 -3.12 12.63
CA TYR A 104 5.06 -3.57 12.36
C TYR A 104 6.11 -2.48 12.70
N PRO A 105 6.25 -2.10 13.98
CA PRO A 105 7.14 -1.01 14.40
C PRO A 105 8.62 -1.29 14.07
N ASP A 106 9.05 -2.55 14.13
CA ASP A 106 10.44 -2.98 13.87
C ASP A 106 10.75 -3.24 12.40
N LYS A 107 9.77 -3.05 11.51
CA LYS A 107 9.92 -3.26 10.06
C LYS A 107 9.67 -1.95 9.30
N PRO A 108 10.59 -0.99 9.40
CA PRO A 108 10.40 0.30 8.77
C PRO A 108 10.40 0.20 7.23
N PRO A 109 9.58 1.01 6.55
CA PRO A 109 9.61 1.14 5.09
C PRO A 109 10.92 1.77 4.59
N SER A 110 11.09 1.75 3.27
CA SER A 110 12.24 2.42 2.63
C SER A 110 12.18 3.94 2.78
N ILE A 111 13.34 4.59 2.80
CA ILE A 111 13.47 6.05 2.81
C ILE A 111 12.72 6.68 1.63
N GLY A 112 12.75 6.03 0.46
CA GLY A 112 12.02 6.51 -0.72
C GLY A 112 10.51 6.65 -0.50
N LEU A 113 9.88 5.79 0.31
CA LEU A 113 8.47 5.93 0.65
C LEU A 113 8.22 7.09 1.62
N TYR A 114 9.06 7.25 2.64
CA TYR A 114 9.00 8.43 3.53
C TYR A 114 9.13 9.72 2.74
N ASN A 115 10.14 9.82 1.86
CA ASN A 115 10.34 10.99 1.00
C ASN A 115 9.10 11.27 0.14
N SER A 116 8.51 10.23 -0.46
CA SER A 116 7.29 10.39 -1.27
C SER A 116 6.10 10.90 -0.45
N LEU A 117 5.96 10.47 0.81
CA LEU A 117 4.88 10.93 1.70
C LEU A 117 5.15 12.33 2.24
N ILE A 118 6.39 12.67 2.58
CA ILE A 118 6.80 14.00 3.02
C ILE A 118 6.60 15.01 1.89
N GLU A 119 7.05 14.70 0.67
CA GLU A 119 6.85 15.56 -0.51
C GLU A 119 5.35 15.77 -0.78
N SER A 120 4.55 14.72 -0.68
CA SER A 120 3.10 14.82 -0.84
C SER A 120 2.47 15.65 0.28
N SER A 121 3.00 15.59 1.50
CA SER A 121 2.55 16.38 2.65
C SER A 121 2.93 17.86 2.53
N LEU A 122 4.11 18.16 2.01
CA LEU A 122 4.55 19.51 1.69
C LEU A 122 3.64 20.14 0.63
N ARG A 123 3.34 19.39 -0.45
CA ARG A 123 2.38 19.85 -1.48
C ARG A 123 0.99 20.11 -0.91
N GLY A 124 0.54 19.29 0.04
CA GLY A 124 -0.74 19.46 0.73
C GLY A 124 -0.72 20.47 1.88
N ASN A 125 0.41 21.11 2.16
CA ASN A 125 0.64 22.00 3.31
C ASN A 125 0.20 21.40 4.67
N SER A 126 0.40 20.08 4.86
CA SER A 126 0.01 19.38 6.08
C SER A 126 1.19 19.23 7.03
N ALA A 127 1.41 20.24 7.87
CA ALA A 127 2.48 20.24 8.88
C ALA A 127 2.36 19.06 9.87
N VAL A 128 1.14 18.64 10.19
CA VAL A 128 0.87 17.51 11.10
C VAL A 128 1.47 16.21 10.55
N TYR A 129 1.26 15.93 9.27
CA TYR A 129 1.83 14.72 8.65
C TYR A 129 3.33 14.81 8.48
N ILE A 130 3.87 15.99 8.17
CA ILE A 130 5.32 16.20 8.09
C ILE A 130 5.98 15.88 9.43
N SER A 131 5.49 16.46 10.54
CA SER A 131 6.04 16.21 11.88
C SER A 131 6.03 14.73 12.22
N TRP A 132 4.87 14.08 12.05
CA TRP A 132 4.72 12.67 12.37
C TRP A 132 5.63 11.76 11.51
N LEU A 133 5.75 12.03 10.21
CA LEU A 133 6.61 11.26 9.31
C LEU A 133 8.10 11.38 9.67
N TYR A 134 8.56 12.57 10.06
CA TYR A 134 9.94 12.76 10.51
C TYR A 134 10.21 12.08 11.85
N GLU A 135 9.28 12.18 12.80
CA GLU A 135 9.39 11.49 14.10
C GLU A 135 9.49 9.98 13.93
N ASP A 136 8.60 9.39 13.12
CA ASP A 136 8.63 7.94 12.83
C ASP A 136 9.89 7.54 12.05
N LEU A 137 10.38 8.37 11.11
CA LEU A 137 11.64 8.11 10.39
C LEU A 137 12.84 8.09 11.34
N ILE A 138 12.94 9.03 12.28
CA ILE A 138 14.01 9.08 13.29
C ILE A 138 13.94 7.84 14.18
N PHE A 139 12.73 7.47 14.62
CA PHE A 139 12.51 6.28 15.42
C PHE A 139 12.92 5.00 14.65
N ALA A 140 12.48 4.88 13.40
CA ALA A 140 12.85 3.79 12.50
C ALA A 140 14.37 3.69 12.29
N GLY A 141 15.06 4.81 12.12
CA GLY A 141 16.51 4.87 11.98
C GLY A 141 17.27 4.43 13.24
N ARG A 142 16.68 4.61 14.42
CA ARG A 142 17.24 4.07 15.69
C ARG A 142 17.03 2.57 15.81
N CYS A 143 15.88 2.05 15.37
CA CYS A 143 15.60 0.60 15.38
C CYS A 143 16.38 -0.16 14.30
N SER A 144 16.70 0.48 13.18
CA SER A 144 17.45 -0.11 12.06
C SER A 144 18.82 0.55 11.91
N ARG A 145 19.86 -0.09 12.47
CA ARG A 145 21.27 0.37 12.38
C ARG A 145 21.77 0.72 10.96
N ASN A 146 21.08 0.29 9.91
CA ASN A 146 21.48 0.45 8.50
C ASN A 146 20.60 1.40 7.67
N LEU A 147 19.50 1.95 8.19
CA LEU A 147 18.61 2.80 7.39
C LEU A 147 19.27 4.15 7.04
N LEU A 148 19.97 4.76 7.99
CA LEU A 148 20.67 6.05 7.78
C LEU A 148 21.91 5.97 6.87
N LEU A 149 22.35 4.77 6.49
CA LEU A 149 23.48 4.56 5.57
C LEU A 149 23.04 4.43 4.11
N GLN A 150 21.75 4.21 3.84
CA GLN A 150 21.20 4.09 2.47
C GLN A 150 20.81 5.45 1.85
N SER A 151 21.11 6.57 2.52
CA SER A 151 20.87 7.93 2.00
C SER A 151 22.06 8.54 1.26
N PHE A 152 23.10 7.75 0.97
CA PHE A 152 24.34 8.21 0.31
C PHE A 152 24.71 7.41 -0.96
N ASP A 153 23.74 6.78 -1.62
CA ASP A 153 23.90 6.23 -2.98
C ASP A 153 22.74 6.67 -3.89
#